data_AF-A0A7K3G3K5-F1
#
_entry.id   AF-A0A7K3G3K5-F1
#
_cell.length_a   1.000
_cell.length_b   1.000
_cell.length_c   1.000
_cell.angle_alpha   90.00
_cell.angle_beta   90.00
_cell.angle_gamma   90.00
#
_symmetry.space_group_name_H-M   'P 1'
#
loop_
_entity.id
_entity.type
_entity.pdbx_description
1 polymer ?
#
loop_
_entity_poly.entity_id
_entity_poly.type
_entity_poly.pdbx_seq_one_letter_code
_entity_poly.pdbx_strand_id
1 'polypeptide(L)'
;MDPLLDWGDASHFDPTRNRACHLCGKPTPMRSHAGEPAHKVCAEMWNATHPDEARRYTVPTKTRPVQHDAGTWRFHNDGPVTDQRITVLTSATTDSPPGVADIDARPGRRGLFAA
;
A
#
# COMPACT_ATOMS: atom_id res chain seq x y z
N MET A 1 -4.76 14.61 -14.84
CA MET A 1 -5.96 14.94 -14.05
C MET A 1 -5.99 13.96 -12.91
N ASP A 2 -5.64 14.42 -11.72
CA ASP A 2 -5.60 13.55 -10.55
C ASP A 2 -7.02 13.08 -10.22
N PRO A 3 -7.24 11.77 -10.10
CA PRO A 3 -8.57 11.25 -9.79
C PRO A 3 -9.01 11.74 -8.41
N LEU A 4 -10.21 12.31 -8.37
CA LEU A 4 -10.86 12.78 -7.14
C LEU A 4 -11.20 11.60 -6.22
N LEU A 5 -11.19 11.82 -4.91
CA LEU A 5 -11.58 10.74 -4.00
C LEU A 5 -13.10 10.51 -4.09
N ASP A 6 -13.56 9.35 -4.55
CA ASP A 6 -14.95 8.93 -4.48
C ASP A 6 -15.24 8.15 -3.19
N TRP A 7 -15.92 8.81 -2.25
CA TRP A 7 -16.37 8.27 -0.95
C TRP A 7 -17.87 8.02 -0.93
N GLY A 8 -18.48 7.70 -2.09
CA GLY A 8 -19.92 7.49 -2.21
C GLY A 8 -20.48 6.29 -1.44
N ASP A 9 -19.64 5.43 -0.85
CA ASP A 9 -20.07 4.33 0.01
C ASP A 9 -20.57 4.83 1.38
N ALA A 10 -21.72 4.35 1.81
CA ALA A 10 -22.36 4.76 3.06
C ALA A 10 -21.53 4.43 4.32
N SER A 11 -20.60 3.48 4.26
CA SER A 11 -19.69 3.14 5.37
C SER A 11 -18.79 4.31 5.78
N HIS A 12 -18.53 5.25 4.86
CA HIS A 12 -17.79 6.47 5.16
C HIS A 12 -18.65 7.52 5.88
N PHE A 13 -19.97 7.34 5.98
CA PHE A 13 -20.87 8.33 6.53
C PHE A 13 -21.47 7.85 7.86
N ASP A 14 -21.14 8.55 8.96
CA ASP A 14 -21.74 8.34 10.27
C ASP A 14 -22.80 9.44 10.55
N PRO A 15 -24.10 9.16 10.35
CA PRO A 15 -25.16 10.14 10.57
C PRO A 15 -25.38 10.48 12.05
N THR A 16 -24.87 9.66 12.96
CA THR A 16 -25.17 9.79 14.39
C THR A 16 -24.25 10.77 15.10
N ARG A 17 -23.03 10.98 14.56
CA ARG A 17 -22.00 11.75 15.24
C ARG A 17 -21.14 12.53 14.27
N ASN A 18 -21.09 13.84 14.48
CA ASN A 18 -20.02 14.67 13.94
C ASN A 18 -18.79 14.58 14.84
N ARG A 19 -17.61 14.38 14.24
CA ARG A 19 -16.31 14.44 14.94
C ARG A 19 -15.44 15.49 14.26
N ALA A 20 -14.49 16.06 15.00
CA ALA A 20 -13.54 17.01 14.42
C ALA A 20 -12.70 16.33 13.34
N CYS A 21 -12.72 16.88 12.13
CA CYS A 21 -11.86 16.45 11.03
C CYS A 21 -10.40 16.53 11.46
N HIS A 22 -9.65 15.45 11.29
CA HIS A 22 -8.26 15.38 11.74
C HIS A 22 -7.33 16.36 11.01
N LEU A 23 -7.75 16.85 9.83
CA LEU A 23 -6.96 17.73 8.99
C LEU A 23 -7.27 19.22 9.20
N CYS A 24 -8.53 19.57 9.49
CA CYS A 24 -8.96 20.97 9.61
C CYS A 24 -9.67 21.31 10.92
N GLY A 25 -9.89 20.34 11.80
CA GLY A 25 -10.56 20.50 13.09
C GLY A 25 -12.08 20.70 13.02
N LYS A 26 -12.65 21.04 11.87
CA LYS A 26 -14.09 21.32 11.73
C LYS A 26 -14.92 20.02 11.84
N PRO A 27 -16.15 20.08 12.39
CA PRO A 27 -16.99 18.89 12.50
C PRO A 27 -17.28 18.23 11.13
N THR A 28 -17.27 16.90 11.10
CA THR A 28 -17.61 16.09 9.91
C THR A 28 -18.34 14.80 10.28
N PRO A 29 -19.38 14.42 9.52
CA PRO A 29 -19.98 13.08 9.61
C PRO A 29 -19.18 12.03 8.84
N MET A 30 -18.26 12.46 7.97
CA MET A 30 -17.47 11.58 7.11
C MET A 30 -16.33 10.89 7.88
N ARG A 31 -15.94 9.70 7.40
CA ARG A 31 -14.86 8.85 7.91
C ARG A 31 -14.00 8.37 6.75
N SER A 32 -12.69 8.39 6.92
CA SER A 32 -11.76 7.68 6.03
C SER A 32 -11.97 6.15 6.14
N HIS A 33 -11.31 5.38 5.29
CA HIS A 33 -11.32 3.91 5.36
C HIS A 33 -10.95 3.38 6.76
N ALA A 34 -9.95 3.99 7.39
CA ALA A 34 -9.48 3.63 8.73
C ALA A 34 -10.41 4.13 9.86
N GLY A 35 -11.54 4.77 9.52
CA GLY A 35 -12.47 5.35 10.50
C GLY A 35 -12.06 6.72 11.05
N GLU A 36 -10.98 7.33 10.54
CA GLU A 36 -10.58 8.67 10.96
C GLU A 36 -11.57 9.72 10.46
N PRO A 37 -12.03 10.68 11.28
CA PRO A 37 -12.89 11.75 10.80
C PRO A 37 -12.13 12.65 9.82
N ALA A 38 -12.62 12.77 8.60
CA ALA A 38 -12.04 13.64 7.59
C ALA A 38 -13.12 14.15 6.64
N HIS A 39 -13.04 15.40 6.19
CA HIS A 39 -13.80 15.82 5.01
C HIS A 39 -13.14 15.26 3.76
N LYS A 40 -13.94 14.88 2.76
CA LYS A 40 -13.45 14.41 1.45
C LYS A 40 -12.42 15.38 0.84
N VAL A 41 -12.76 16.66 0.78
CA VAL A 41 -11.87 17.71 0.25
C VAL A 41 -10.58 17.85 1.05
N CYS A 42 -10.63 17.68 2.38
CA CYS A 42 -9.41 17.73 3.18
C CYS A 42 -8.50 16.55 2.88
N ALA A 43 -9.06 15.35 2.74
CA ALA A 43 -8.30 14.16 2.37
C ALA A 43 -7.69 14.24 0.97
N GLU A 44 -8.41 14.80 0.00
CA GLU A 44 -7.88 15.07 -1.34
C GLU A 44 -6.72 16.06 -1.31
N MET A 45 -6.87 17.15 -0.55
CA MET A 45 -5.80 18.13 -0.35
C MET A 45 -4.56 17.49 0.30
N TRP A 46 -4.77 16.60 1.28
CA TRP A 46 -3.68 15.86 1.91
C TRP A 46 -2.96 14.98 0.88
N ASN A 47 -3.69 14.22 0.06
CA ASN A 47 -3.12 13.39 -1.01
C ASN A 47 -2.35 14.18 -2.06
N ALA A 48 -2.76 15.43 -2.36
CA ALA A 48 -2.07 16.31 -3.29
C ALA A 48 -0.80 16.94 -2.70
N THR A 49 -0.77 17.14 -1.39
CA THR A 49 0.34 17.77 -0.66
C THR A 49 1.36 16.78 -0.12
N HIS A 50 1.08 15.47 -0.20
CA HIS A 50 1.95 14.39 0.24
C HIS A 50 2.25 13.43 -0.94
N PRO A 51 3.00 13.88 -1.97
CA PRO A 51 3.28 13.06 -3.14
C PRO A 51 4.21 11.88 -2.84
N ASP A 52 5.03 11.99 -1.80
CA ASP A 52 5.99 10.96 -1.39
C ASP A 52 5.37 9.83 -0.55
N GLU A 53 4.10 9.99 -0.15
CA GLU A 53 3.39 8.97 0.61
C GLU A 53 2.95 7.80 -0.25
N ALA A 54 2.95 6.61 0.36
CA ALA A 54 2.66 5.38 -0.35
C ALA A 54 1.26 5.42 -0.99
N ARG A 55 1.23 5.38 -2.33
CA ARG A 55 0.02 5.43 -3.14
C ARG A 55 -0.62 4.05 -3.25
N ARG A 56 -1.95 4.02 -3.21
CA ARG A 56 -2.77 2.87 -3.54
C ARG A 56 -3.32 3.06 -4.94
N TYR A 57 -3.27 2.02 -5.74
CA TYR A 57 -3.83 2.04 -7.08
C TYR A 57 -4.88 0.96 -7.24
N THR A 58 -5.87 1.21 -8.09
CA THR A 58 -6.92 0.26 -8.39
C THR A 58 -6.38 -0.88 -9.24
N VAL A 59 -6.79 -2.11 -8.96
CA VAL A 59 -6.44 -3.26 -9.80
C VAL A 59 -7.14 -3.14 -11.15
N PRO A 60 -6.44 -3.29 -12.29
CA PRO A 60 -7.07 -3.37 -13.59
C PRO A 60 -8.07 -4.53 -13.66
N THR A 61 -9.25 -4.27 -14.22
CA THR A 61 -10.27 -5.30 -14.49
C THR A 61 -10.62 -5.33 -15.97
N LYS A 62 -11.31 -6.39 -16.42
CA LYS A 62 -11.78 -6.48 -17.81
C LYS A 62 -12.67 -5.29 -18.21
N THR A 63 -13.45 -4.76 -17.28
CA THR A 63 -14.34 -3.61 -17.49
C THR A 63 -13.65 -2.27 -17.27
N ARG A 64 -12.54 -2.24 -16.53
CA ARG A 64 -11.71 -1.05 -16.31
C ARG A 64 -10.23 -1.42 -16.46
N PRO A 65 -9.70 -1.43 -17.68
CA PRO A 65 -8.35 -1.95 -17.97
C PRO A 65 -7.23 -1.01 -17.50
N VAL A 66 -7.55 0.24 -17.14
CA VAL A 66 -6.58 1.23 -16.71
C VAL A 66 -6.48 1.22 -15.18
N GLN A 67 -5.25 1.16 -14.68
CA GLN A 67 -4.94 1.40 -13.28
C GLN A 67 -5.14 2.88 -12.94
N HIS A 68 -5.95 3.17 -11.93
CA HIS A 68 -6.17 4.53 -11.44
C HIS A 68 -5.55 4.71 -10.06
N ASP A 69 -5.03 5.90 -9.80
CA ASP A 69 -4.64 6.31 -8.46
C ASP A 69 -5.89 6.36 -7.58
N ALA A 70 -5.86 5.61 -6.48
CA ALA A 70 -6.94 5.59 -5.50
C ALA A 70 -6.67 6.55 -4.35
N GLY A 71 -5.49 7.17 -4.26
CA GLY A 71 -5.07 7.98 -3.12
C GLY A 71 -3.92 7.33 -2.36
N THR A 72 -3.76 7.70 -1.10
CA THR A 72 -2.77 7.10 -0.20
C THR A 72 -3.40 6.05 0.70
N TRP A 73 -2.59 5.23 1.37
CA TRP A 73 -3.10 4.26 2.35
C TRP A 73 -3.97 4.91 3.43
N ARG A 74 -3.60 6.11 3.89
CA ARG A 74 -4.38 6.86 4.87
C ARG A 74 -5.71 7.36 4.31
N PHE A 75 -5.69 7.88 3.08
CA PHE A 75 -6.87 8.41 2.40
C PHE A 75 -6.96 7.88 0.98
N HIS A 76 -7.78 6.85 0.77
CA HIS A 76 -8.03 6.27 -0.55
C HIS A 76 -9.52 6.12 -0.87
N ASN A 77 -9.79 5.77 -2.12
CA ASN A 77 -11.08 5.38 -2.65
C ASN A 77 -11.35 3.90 -2.45
N ASP A 78 -12.47 3.61 -1.78
CA ASP A 78 -12.97 2.25 -1.54
C ASP A 78 -14.16 1.87 -2.41
N GLY A 79 -14.38 2.58 -3.52
CA GLY A 79 -15.47 2.28 -4.47
C GLY A 79 -15.62 0.77 -4.69
N PRO A 80 -16.84 0.27 -4.92
CA PRO A 80 -17.45 -0.93 -4.31
C PRO A 80 -16.71 -2.29 -4.35
N VAL A 81 -15.50 -2.39 -4.88
CA VAL A 81 -14.66 -3.58 -4.88
C VAL A 81 -13.18 -3.20 -4.86
N THR A 82 -12.65 -2.82 -3.70
CA THR A 82 -11.25 -3.17 -3.45
C THR A 82 -11.24 -4.48 -2.68
N ASP A 83 -11.18 -5.59 -3.43
CA ASP A 83 -11.14 -6.94 -2.87
C ASP A 83 -9.99 -7.03 -1.83
N GLN A 84 -10.36 -7.22 -0.56
CA GLN A 84 -9.44 -7.29 0.57
C GLN A 84 -8.48 -8.49 0.48
N ARG A 85 -8.67 -9.40 -0.49
CA ARG A 85 -7.85 -10.60 -0.67
C ARG A 85 -6.45 -10.34 -1.22
N ILE A 86 -6.15 -9.17 -1.78
CA ILE A 86 -4.80 -8.90 -2.32
C ILE A 86 -3.76 -8.62 -1.23
N THR A 87 -4.18 -8.23 -0.02
CA THR A 87 -3.25 -8.03 1.11
C THR A 87 -2.54 -9.31 1.54
N VAL A 88 -3.02 -10.50 1.15
CA VAL A 88 -2.40 -11.78 1.50
C VAL A 88 -1.23 -12.16 0.57
N LEU A 89 -1.08 -11.55 -0.62
CA LEU A 89 -0.11 -12.04 -1.61
C LEU A 89 1.28 -11.38 -1.58
N THR A 90 1.52 -10.33 -0.78
CA THR A 90 2.82 -9.60 -0.79
C THR A 90 3.73 -9.90 0.39
N SER A 91 3.41 -10.91 1.23
CA SER A 91 4.26 -11.32 2.36
C SER A 91 4.99 -12.64 2.11
N ALA A 92 5.83 -12.69 1.07
CA ALA A 92 6.97 -13.60 0.90
C ALA A 92 7.69 -13.12 -0.37
N THR A 93 8.91 -12.58 -0.33
CA THR A 93 10.13 -13.34 -0.09
C THR A 93 11.25 -12.33 0.23
N THR A 94 11.78 -12.38 1.45
CA THR A 94 13.09 -11.81 1.76
C THR A 94 14.10 -12.90 1.46
N ASP A 95 14.74 -12.85 0.28
CA ASP A 95 15.95 -13.64 0.04
C ASP A 95 17.15 -12.76 0.39
N SER A 96 17.84 -13.14 1.46
CA SER A 96 19.13 -12.54 1.84
C SER A 96 20.23 -13.15 0.97
N PRO A 97 21.30 -12.42 0.63
CA PRO A 97 22.36 -12.98 -0.21
C PRO A 97 23.15 -14.04 0.57
N PRO A 98 23.61 -15.14 -0.06
CA PRO A 98 24.45 -16.12 0.62
C PRO A 98 25.83 -15.53 0.89
N GLY A 99 26.20 -15.53 2.16
CA GLY A 99 27.51 -15.14 2.67
C GLY A 99 28.63 -16.06 2.19
N VAL A 100 29.80 -15.45 2.09
CA VAL A 100 31.11 -16.04 1.81
C VAL A 100 31.43 -17.21 2.75
N ALA A 101 32.05 -18.26 2.22
CA ALA A 101 32.73 -19.30 3.01
C ALA A 101 34.12 -19.55 2.42
N ASP A 102 35.12 -19.39 3.28
CA ASP A 102 36.55 -19.54 3.06
C ASP A 102 36.93 -20.96 2.60
N ILE A 103 37.86 -21.05 1.64
CA ILE A 103 38.50 -22.31 1.24
C ILE A 103 39.91 -22.30 1.82
N ASP A 104 40.13 -23.06 2.89
CA ASP A 104 41.45 -23.32 3.45
C ASP A 104 41.96 -24.74 3.11
N ALA A 105 43.27 -24.87 3.11
CA ALA A 105 44.07 -25.76 2.25
C ALA A 105 44.07 -27.30 2.50
N ARG A 106 44.62 -27.99 1.48
CA ARG A 106 44.94 -29.43 1.28
C ARG A 106 45.49 -30.21 2.50
N PRO A 107 45.44 -31.56 2.42
CA PRO A 107 46.72 -32.29 2.37
C PRO A 107 46.77 -33.42 1.33
N GLY A 108 48.00 -33.73 0.88
CA GLY A 108 48.28 -34.44 -0.35
C GLY A 108 48.19 -35.96 -0.35
N ARG A 109 48.40 -36.53 -1.55
CA ARG A 109 48.84 -37.92 -1.75
C ARG A 109 49.82 -37.97 -2.92
N ARG A 110 50.98 -38.58 -2.64
CA ARG A 110 52.06 -38.92 -3.56
C ARG A 110 51.69 -40.20 -4.33
N GLY A 111 52.07 -40.25 -5.60
CA GLY A 111 52.22 -41.45 -6.44
C GLY A 111 52.94 -41.00 -7.71
N LEU A 112 54.28 -41.10 -7.83
CA LEU A 112 55.07 -42.30 -8.13
C LEU A 112 54.47 -43.13 -9.28
N PHE A 113 54.88 -42.79 -10.50
CA PHE A 113 55.07 -43.78 -11.57
C PHE A 113 56.49 -43.61 -12.13
N ALA A 114 57.18 -44.73 -12.20
CA ALA A 114 58.56 -44.90 -12.61
C ALA A 114 58.62 -45.51 -14.03
N ALA A 115 59.81 -45.36 -14.61
CA ALA A 115 60.43 -46.09 -15.73
C ALA A 115 59.84 -45.89 -17.13
#